data_AF-A0A6P6FSQ0-F1
#
_entry.id   AF-A0A6P6FSQ0-F1
#
_cell.length_a   1.000
_cell.length_b   1.000
_cell.length_c   1.000
_cell.angle_alpha   90.00
_cell.angle_beta   90.00
_cell.angle_gamma   90.00
#
_symmetry.space_group_name_H-M   'P 1'
#
loop_
_entity.id
_entity.type
_entity.pdbx_description
1 polymer ?
#
loop_
_entity_poly.entity_id
_entity_poly.type
_entity_poly.pdbx_seq_one_letter_code
_entity_poly.pdbx_strand_id
1 'polypeptide(L)'
;METFYVARGLEYLHDGAVPPVIHRDIKSSNILLDQSMRARVADFGLSREEMVDKHAADVRGTYGYLDPEYISSRAFTKKSDVYSFGVLLFELIAGRNPQQGLMEYVELVSLSLSLFLSYINKEAYILLP
;
A
#
# COMPACT_ATOMS: atom_id res chain seq x y z
N MET A 1 8.59 -8.57 -14.23
CA MET A 1 9.13 -7.18 -14.26
C MET A 1 8.04 -6.23 -14.78
N GLU A 2 6.88 -6.21 -14.10
CA GLU A 2 5.64 -5.56 -14.57
C GLU A 2 5.25 -4.36 -13.70
N THR A 3 5.68 -4.36 -12.44
CA THR A 3 5.34 -3.36 -11.41
C THR A 3 6.08 -2.04 -11.59
N PHE A 4 7.13 -2.00 -12.42
CA PHE A 4 7.85 -0.77 -12.75
C PHE A 4 6.92 0.29 -13.36
N TYR A 5 6.05 -0.10 -14.29
CA TYR A 5 5.11 0.84 -14.92
C TYR A 5 4.03 1.32 -13.95
N VAL A 6 3.64 0.49 -12.98
CA VAL A 6 2.73 0.89 -11.90
C VAL A 6 3.40 1.93 -11.00
N ALA A 7 4.64 1.67 -10.57
CA ALA A 7 5.41 2.60 -9.74
C ALA A 7 5.59 3.95 -10.43
N ARG A 8 5.91 3.95 -11.73
CA ARG A 8 6.04 5.17 -12.54
C ARG A 8 4.71 5.91 -12.71
N GLY A 9 3.62 5.17 -12.87
CA GLY A 9 2.27 5.75 -12.88
C GLY A 9 1.95 6.44 -11.55
N LEU A 10 2.31 5.80 -10.43
CA LEU A 10 2.07 6.34 -9.10
C LEU A 10 2.95 7.56 -8.80
N GLU A 11 4.23 7.51 -9.17
CA GLU A 11 5.15 8.66 -9.13
C GLU A 11 4.58 9.84 -9.93
N TYR A 12 4.07 9.60 -11.14
CA TYR A 12 3.44 10.64 -11.93
C TYR A 12 2.23 11.25 -11.22
N LEU A 13 1.33 10.43 -10.64
CA LEU A 13 0.19 10.96 -9.90
C LEU A 13 0.62 11.79 -8.69
N HIS A 14 1.62 11.33 -7.96
CA HIS A 14 2.07 11.97 -6.73
C HIS A 14 2.86 13.25 -6.99
N ASP A 15 3.78 13.27 -7.93
CA ASP A 15 4.75 14.36 -8.07
C ASP A 15 4.78 15.00 -9.46
N GLY A 16 4.25 14.32 -10.48
CA GLY A 16 4.19 14.82 -11.87
C GLY A 16 2.87 15.54 -12.22
N ALA A 17 1.77 15.15 -11.60
CA ALA A 17 0.46 15.75 -11.83
C ALA A 17 0.35 17.09 -11.10
N VAL A 18 -0.33 18.06 -11.72
CA VAL A 18 -0.59 19.38 -11.14
C VAL A 18 -2.10 19.64 -11.20
N PRO A 19 -2.79 19.60 -10.05
CA PRO A 19 -2.26 19.31 -8.71
C PRO A 19 -1.90 17.81 -8.51
N PRO A 20 -1.04 17.47 -7.54
CA PRO A 20 -0.80 16.10 -7.11
C PRO A 20 -2.08 15.34 -6.81
N VAL A 21 -2.14 14.07 -7.19
CA VAL A 21 -3.31 13.20 -7.04
C VAL A 21 -2.96 11.97 -6.20
N ILE A 22 -3.80 11.65 -5.23
CA ILE A 22 -3.76 10.40 -4.46
C ILE A 22 -4.84 9.47 -5.02
N HIS A 23 -4.48 8.25 -5.41
CA HIS A 23 -5.34 7.30 -6.11
C HIS A 23 -6.44 6.72 -5.22
N ARG A 24 -6.07 6.28 -4.01
CA ARG A 24 -6.91 5.71 -2.94
C ARG A 24 -7.52 4.32 -3.17
N ASP A 25 -7.29 3.71 -4.33
CA ASP A 25 -7.73 2.33 -4.60
C ASP A 25 -6.74 1.55 -5.50
N ILE A 26 -5.47 1.54 -5.12
CA ILE A 26 -4.45 0.73 -5.81
C ILE A 26 -4.68 -0.76 -5.46
N LYS A 27 -4.93 -1.58 -6.48
CA LYS A 27 -5.13 -3.03 -6.40
C LYS A 27 -4.93 -3.68 -7.76
N SER A 28 -4.75 -5.00 -7.81
CA SER A 28 -4.50 -5.73 -9.05
C SER A 28 -5.59 -5.55 -10.10
N SER A 29 -6.87 -5.55 -9.72
CA SER A 29 -7.97 -5.34 -10.67
C SER A 29 -8.04 -3.93 -11.28
N ASN A 30 -7.34 -2.97 -10.68
CA ASN A 30 -7.21 -1.59 -11.18
C ASN A 30 -5.88 -1.37 -11.94
N ILE A 31 -5.09 -2.42 -12.16
CA ILE A 31 -3.91 -2.40 -13.02
C ILE A 31 -4.27 -3.08 -14.34
N LEU A 32 -4.40 -2.28 -15.39
CA LEU A 32 -4.72 -2.77 -16.73
C LEU A 32 -3.44 -2.97 -17.54
N LEU A 33 -3.49 -3.91 -18.49
CA LEU A 33 -2.40 -4.15 -19.44
C LEU A 33 -2.77 -3.58 -20.81
N ASP A 34 -1.87 -2.79 -21.40
CA ASP A 34 -2.02 -2.36 -22.79
C ASP A 34 -1.60 -3.44 -23.80
N GLN A 35 -1.74 -3.16 -25.10
CA GLN A 35 -1.39 -4.08 -26.18
C GLN A 35 0.09 -4.52 -26.18
N SER A 36 0.96 -3.77 -25.49
CA SER A 36 2.38 -4.10 -25.33
C SER A 36 2.67 -4.75 -23.97
N MET A 37 1.65 -5.25 -23.28
CA MET A 37 1.74 -5.84 -21.94
C MET A 37 2.33 -4.90 -20.89
N ARG A 38 2.16 -3.58 -21.06
CA ARG A 38 2.60 -2.60 -20.06
C ARG A 38 1.45 -2.27 -19.11
N ALA A 39 1.76 -2.31 -17.82
CA ALA A 39 0.82 -1.99 -16.77
C ALA A 39 0.46 -0.50 -16.76
N ARG A 40 -0.83 -0.20 -16.53
CA ARG A 40 -1.41 1.15 -16.43
C ARG A 40 -2.35 1.21 -15.24
N VAL A 41 -2.20 2.25 -14.42
CA VAL A 41 -3.10 2.53 -13.29
C VAL A 41 -4.44 3.02 -13.85
N ALA A 42 -5.54 2.45 -13.35
CA ALA A 42 -6.91 2.75 -13.77
C ALA A 42 -7.85 2.91 -12.57
N ASP A 43 -9.08 3.34 -12.86
CA ASP A 43 -10.17 3.58 -11.89
C ASP A 43 -9.87 4.67 -10.84
N PHE A 44 -10.08 5.91 -11.27
CA PHE A 44 -9.87 7.11 -10.47
C PHE A 44 -11.11 7.54 -9.67
N GLY A 45 -12.13 6.68 -9.52
CA GLY A 45 -13.41 7.04 -8.89
C GLY A 45 -13.28 7.51 -7.44
N LEU A 46 -12.25 7.02 -6.73
CA LEU A 46 -11.94 7.42 -5.35
C LEU A 46 -10.84 8.48 -5.24
N SER A 47 -10.15 8.78 -6.33
CA SER A 47 -8.96 9.64 -6.31
C SER A 47 -9.28 11.07 -5.91
N ARG A 48 -8.32 11.73 -5.25
CA ARG A 48 -8.45 13.11 -4.77
C ARG A 48 -7.14 13.86 -4.96
N GLU A 49 -7.25 15.15 -5.22
CA GLU A 49 -6.09 16.05 -5.22
C GLU A 49 -5.52 16.13 -3.80
N GLU A 50 -4.20 16.17 -3.66
CA GLU A 50 -3.51 16.18 -2.35
C GLU A 50 -3.86 17.41 -1.50
N MET A 51 -4.23 18.51 -2.15
CA MET A 51 -4.59 19.79 -1.52
C MET A 51 -6.01 19.84 -0.95
N VAL A 52 -6.85 18.83 -1.25
CA VAL A 52 -8.17 18.68 -0.64
C VAL A 52 -8.02 18.15 0.79
N ASP A 53 -9.00 18.42 1.65
CA ASP A 53 -9.02 17.87 3.01
C ASP A 53 -8.77 16.35 2.98
N LYS A 54 -7.69 15.96 3.66
CA LYS A 54 -7.19 14.59 3.72
C LYS A 54 -8.05 13.74 4.65
N HIS A 55 -8.86 14.36 5.52
CA HIS A 55 -9.78 13.65 6.40
C HIS A 55 -10.99 13.19 5.61
N ALA A 56 -11.10 11.89 5.44
CA ALA A 56 -12.27 11.29 4.85
C ALA A 56 -13.37 11.12 5.90
N ALA A 57 -14.58 11.59 5.59
CA ALA A 57 -15.76 11.31 6.42
C ALA A 57 -15.98 9.79 6.61
N ASP A 58 -15.60 9.00 5.60
CA ASP A 58 -15.68 7.55 5.60
C ASP A 58 -14.42 6.92 4.97
N VAL A 59 -14.03 5.75 5.48
CA VAL A 59 -12.89 4.99 4.95
C VAL A 59 -13.33 4.30 3.66
N ARG A 60 -12.67 4.61 2.55
CA ARG A 60 -12.99 4.06 1.22
C ARG A 60 -11.76 3.46 0.58
N GLY A 61 -11.97 2.37 -0.13
CA GLY A 61 -10.96 1.60 -0.84
C GLY A 61 -11.21 0.12 -0.65
N THR A 62 -10.32 -0.71 -1.19
CA THR A 62 -10.52 -2.16 -1.20
C THR A 62 -9.86 -2.82 0.02
N TYR A 63 -10.65 -3.57 0.80
CA TYR A 63 -10.14 -4.30 1.96
C TYR A 63 -8.99 -5.23 1.56
N GLY A 64 -7.98 -5.34 2.43
CA GLY A 64 -6.74 -6.03 2.11
C GLY A 64 -5.75 -5.20 1.30
N TYR A 65 -6.07 -3.99 0.83
CA TYR A 65 -5.07 -3.05 0.28
C TYR A 65 -4.99 -1.76 1.09
N LEU A 66 -5.95 -1.54 1.99
CA LEU A 66 -6.06 -0.35 2.80
C LEU A 66 -4.90 -0.24 3.78
N ASP A 67 -4.28 0.95 3.78
CA ASP A 67 -3.31 1.39 4.75
C ASP A 67 -3.92 1.41 6.17
N PRO A 68 -3.37 0.67 7.14
CA PRO A 68 -3.88 0.64 8.51
C PRO A 68 -3.84 2.01 9.19
N GLU A 69 -2.87 2.87 8.85
CA GLU A 69 -2.81 4.23 9.37
C GLU A 69 -3.96 5.08 8.83
N TYR A 70 -4.31 4.92 7.54
CA TYR A 70 -5.50 5.54 6.96
C TYR A 70 -6.79 5.05 7.63
N ILE A 71 -6.92 3.75 7.90
CA ILE A 71 -8.10 3.19 8.60
C ILE A 71 -8.25 3.83 9.99
N SER A 72 -7.15 4.00 10.72
CA SER A 72 -7.15 4.54 12.08
C SER A 72 -7.36 6.05 12.13
N SER A 73 -6.59 6.81 11.33
CA SER A 73 -6.58 8.27 11.35
C SER A 73 -7.71 8.90 10.52
N ARG A 74 -8.29 8.13 9.60
CA ARG A 74 -9.15 8.60 8.50
C ARG A 74 -8.49 9.63 7.58
N ALA A 75 -7.17 9.80 7.65
CA ALA A 75 -6.40 10.69 6.80
C ALA A 75 -5.72 9.89 5.69
N PHE A 76 -6.06 10.16 4.43
CA PHE A 76 -5.36 9.52 3.30
C PHE A 76 -4.16 10.39 2.87
N THR A 77 -3.07 9.72 2.49
CA THR A 77 -1.86 10.40 2.00
C THR A 77 -1.28 9.67 0.80
N LYS A 78 -0.27 10.27 0.16
CA LYS A 78 0.58 9.56 -0.82
C LYS A 78 1.15 8.25 -0.25
N LYS A 79 1.46 8.20 1.05
CA LYS A 79 1.98 7.00 1.72
C LYS A 79 0.95 5.88 1.78
N SER A 80 -0.34 6.21 1.83
CA SER A 80 -1.41 5.22 1.79
C SER A 80 -1.44 4.49 0.44
N ASP A 81 -1.26 5.20 -0.68
CA ASP A 81 -1.10 4.56 -1.99
C ASP A 81 0.16 3.69 -2.08
N VAL A 82 1.27 4.13 -1.47
CA VAL A 82 2.53 3.36 -1.42
C VAL A 82 2.34 2.06 -0.64
N TYR A 83 1.59 2.08 0.46
CA TYR A 83 1.23 0.88 1.21
C TYR A 83 0.45 -0.10 0.32
N SER A 84 -0.62 0.38 -0.34
CA SER A 84 -1.42 -0.44 -1.26
C SER A 84 -0.60 -1.01 -2.42
N PHE A 85 0.37 -0.25 -2.95
CA PHE A 85 1.32 -0.73 -3.93
C PHE A 85 2.24 -1.84 -3.37
N GLY A 86 2.67 -1.73 -2.10
CA GLY A 86 3.42 -2.78 -1.42
C GLY A 86 2.62 -4.09 -1.29
N VAL A 87 1.32 -4.00 -0.97
CA VAL A 87 0.42 -5.17 -0.97
C VAL A 87 0.32 -5.77 -2.36
N LEU A 88 0.12 -4.95 -3.41
CA LEU A 88 0.09 -5.42 -4.79
C LEU A 88 1.36 -6.18 -5.17
N LEU A 89 2.54 -5.66 -4.79
CA LEU A 89 3.81 -6.36 -4.99
C LEU A 89 3.82 -7.72 -4.30
N PHE A 90 3.33 -7.78 -3.06
CA PHE A 90 3.30 -9.01 -2.30
C PHE A 90 2.30 -10.03 -2.87
N GLU A 91 1.12 -9.59 -3.32
CA GLU A 91 0.15 -10.42 -4.05
C GLU A 91 0.80 -11.07 -5.29
N LEU A 92 1.54 -10.28 -6.08
CA LEU A 92 2.21 -10.78 -7.29
C LEU A 92 3.32 -11.79 -6.99
N ILE A 93 4.07 -11.59 -5.90
CA ILE A 93 5.13 -12.52 -5.48
C ILE A 93 4.53 -13.81 -4.90
N ALA A 94 3.51 -13.69 -4.06
CA ALA A 94 2.89 -14.82 -3.37
C ALA A 94 1.92 -15.60 -4.28
N GLY A 95 1.43 -14.99 -5.36
CA GLY A 95 0.38 -15.54 -6.22
C GLY A 95 -0.94 -15.77 -5.47
N ARG A 96 -1.20 -14.99 -4.40
CA ARG A 96 -2.36 -15.13 -3.53
C ARG A 96 -3.05 -13.80 -3.32
N ASN A 97 -4.37 -13.79 -3.49
CA ASN A 97 -5.17 -12.59 -3.32
C ASN A 97 -5.14 -12.09 -1.86
N PRO A 98 -5.00 -10.77 -1.62
CA PRO A 98 -4.96 -10.19 -0.29
C PRO A 98 -6.12 -10.57 0.64
N GLN A 99 -7.31 -10.71 0.08
CA GLN A 99 -8.55 -11.02 0.80
C GLN A 99 -8.70 -12.51 1.10
N GLN A 100 -7.85 -13.37 0.53
CA GLN A 100 -7.92 -14.83 0.66
C GLN A 100 -6.77 -15.39 1.52
N GLY A 101 -6.40 -14.65 2.57
CA GLY A 101 -5.42 -15.11 3.58
C GLY A 101 -4.01 -14.54 3.43
N LEU A 102 -3.75 -13.63 2.48
CA LEU A 102 -2.44 -12.94 2.43
C LEU A 102 -2.19 -12.10 3.69
N MET A 103 -3.25 -11.48 4.23
CA MET A 103 -3.10 -10.67 5.43
C MET A 103 -2.74 -11.47 6.67
N GLU A 104 -3.14 -12.73 6.74
CA GLU A 104 -2.63 -13.63 7.78
C GLU A 104 -1.11 -13.80 7.66
N TYR A 105 -0.56 -13.90 6.44
CA TYR A 105 0.90 -13.94 6.25
C TYR A 105 1.59 -12.62 6.61
N VAL A 106 1.02 -11.47 6.25
CA VAL A 106 1.59 -10.15 6.58
C VAL A 106 1.58 -9.93 8.10
N GLU A 107 0.50 -10.30 8.78
CA GLU A 107 0.40 -10.26 10.23
C GLU A 107 1.37 -11.23 10.89
N LEU A 108 1.47 -12.48 10.41
CA LEU A 108 2.44 -13.45 10.91
C LEU A 108 3.88 -12.97 10.76
N VAL A 109 4.23 -12.39 9.61
CA VAL A 109 5.56 -11.83 9.37
C VAL A 109 5.81 -10.64 10.29
N SER A 110 4.85 -9.72 10.43
CA SER A 110 4.96 -8.56 11.32
C SER A 110 5.10 -8.97 12.79
N LEU A 111 4.32 -9.96 13.24
CA LEU A 111 4.42 -10.55 14.57
C LEU A 111 5.78 -11.21 14.75
N SER A 112 6.25 -12.00 13.79
CA SER A 112 7.56 -12.65 13.85
C SER A 112 8.71 -11.63 13.94
N LEU A 113 8.63 -10.53 13.18
CA LEU A 113 9.62 -9.47 13.19
C LEU A 113 9.58 -8.72 14.53
N SER A 114 8.39 -8.42 15.04
CA SER A 114 8.23 -7.75 16.34
C SER A 114 8.74 -8.61 17.50
N LEU A 115 8.50 -9.92 17.47
CA LEU A 115 9.03 -10.89 18.43
C LEU A 115 10.55 -10.99 18.33
N PHE A 116 11.09 -11.05 17.10
CA PHE A 116 12.53 -11.09 16.88
C PHE A 116 13.21 -9.82 17.38
N LEU A 117 12.69 -8.63 17.03
CA LEU A 117 13.20 -7.35 17.52
C LEU A 117 13.10 -7.25 19.04
N SER A 118 11.99 -7.72 19.64
CA SER A 118 11.84 -7.81 21.09
C SER A 118 12.87 -8.74 21.72
N TYR A 119 13.14 -9.89 21.12
CA TYR A 119 14.17 -10.83 21.57
C TYR A 119 15.56 -10.20 21.54
N ILE A 120 15.96 -9.58 20.43
CA ILE A 120 17.24 -8.87 20.30
C ILE A 120 17.34 -7.72 21.31
N ASN A 121 16.26 -6.97 21.54
CA ASN A 121 16.26 -5.89 22.52
C ASN A 121 16.31 -6.39 23.97
N LYS A 122 15.76 -7.57 24.29
CA LYS A 122 15.89 -8.17 25.63
C LYS A 122 17.33 -8.60 25.92
N GLU A 123 18.06 -9.11 24.93
CA GLU A 123 19.49 -9.45 25.06
C GLU A 123 20.36 -8.19 25.33
N ALA A 124 19.94 -7.01 24.86
CA ALA A 124 20.66 -5.76 25.10
C ALA A 124 20.61 -5.27 26.56
N TYR A 125 19.61 -5.66 27.36
CA TYR A 125 19.50 -5.29 28.78
C TYR A 125 20.23 -6.24 29.74
N ILE A 126 20.70 -7.40 29.27
CA ILE A 126 21.37 -8.41 30.10
C ILE A 126 22.91 -8.20 30.10
N LEU A 127 23.43 -7.31 29.26
CA LEU A 127 24.86 -7.01 29.12
C LEU A 127 25.30 -5.67 29.71
N LEU A 128 24.49 -5.04 30.56
CA LEU A 128 24.92 -3.88 31.36
C LEU A 128 25.37 -4.37 32.75
N PRO A 129 26.65 -4.18 33.13
CA PRO A 129 27.18 -4.55 34.44
C PRO A 129 26.62 -3.69 35.59
#